data_AF-A0A7Z9XCX5-F1
#
_entry.id   AF-A0A7Z9XCX5-F1
#
_cell.length_a   1.000
_cell.length_b   1.000
_cell.length_c   1.000
_cell.angle_alpha   90.00
_cell.angle_beta   90.00
_cell.angle_gamma   90.00
#
_symmetry.space_group_name_H-M   'P 1'
#
loop_
_entity.id
_entity.type
_entity.pdbx_description
1 polymer ?
#
loop_
_entity_poly.entity_id
_entity_poly.type
_entity_poly.pdbx_seq_one_letter_code
_entity_poly.pdbx_strand_id
1 'polypeptide(L)'
;MLLGIEPVTEGDALNVLCKLEALGGLPFDKFQTLHCSPKSPVLVVHFRETETGNTEKYCTIEAERLFTNYKLHGHHPPQFPKVICWDFGKSVKVRIEETDIKYKKKAIIDSTEVAMYLLKHMPGIKVLTKDRLEERGLM
;
A
#
# COMPACT_ATOMS: atom_id res chain seq x y z
N MET A 1 -8.39 9.95 -6.41
CA MET A 1 -7.50 11.07 -6.02
C MET A 1 -6.55 11.41 -7.16
N LEU A 2 -6.40 12.70 -7.46
CA LEU A 2 -5.40 13.19 -8.41
C LEU A 2 -4.12 13.56 -7.64
N LEU A 3 -3.00 12.99 -8.02
CA LEU A 3 -1.68 13.27 -7.44
C LEU A 3 -0.86 14.09 -8.42
N GLY A 4 -0.18 15.13 -7.90
CA GLY A 4 0.71 15.94 -8.72
C GLY A 4 2.02 15.23 -9.05
N ILE A 5 2.52 14.38 -8.15
CA ILE A 5 3.77 13.62 -8.30
C ILE A 5 3.60 12.22 -7.72
N GLU A 6 4.39 11.25 -8.21
CA GLU A 6 4.46 9.94 -7.57
C GLU A 6 5.18 10.04 -6.21
N PRO A 7 4.80 9.21 -5.21
CA PRO A 7 5.54 9.07 -3.96
C PRO A 7 7.02 8.71 -4.18
N VAL A 8 7.92 9.50 -3.59
CA VAL A 8 9.38 9.26 -3.68
C VAL A 8 9.98 8.74 -2.37
N THR A 9 9.22 8.79 -1.27
CA THR A 9 9.56 8.20 0.04
C THR A 9 8.43 7.30 0.58
N GLU A 10 8.72 6.50 1.61
CA GLU A 10 7.70 5.74 2.37
C GLU A 10 6.67 6.69 2.99
N GLY A 11 7.15 7.82 3.54
CA GLY A 11 6.29 8.87 4.09
C GLY A 11 5.32 9.45 3.06
N ASP A 12 5.73 9.63 1.81
CA ASP A 12 4.84 10.09 0.75
C ASP A 12 3.75 9.06 0.44
N ALA A 13 4.10 7.77 0.40
CA ALA A 13 3.16 6.69 0.15
C ALA A 13 2.15 6.56 1.31
N LEU A 14 2.63 6.66 2.56
CA LEU A 14 1.80 6.73 3.76
C LEU A 14 0.86 7.94 3.73
N ASN A 15 1.35 9.11 3.32
CA ASN A 15 0.51 10.31 3.17
C ASN A 15 -0.60 10.12 2.12
N VAL A 16 -0.32 9.42 1.02
CA VAL A 16 -1.32 9.03 0.02
C VAL A 16 -2.37 8.10 0.63
N LEU A 17 -1.93 7.07 1.36
CA LEU A 17 -2.82 6.13 2.06
C LEU A 17 -3.74 6.85 3.05
N CYS A 18 -3.20 7.72 3.92
CA CYS A 18 -3.98 8.48 4.90
C CYS A 18 -5.01 9.42 4.24
N LYS A 19 -4.64 10.08 3.13
CA LYS A 19 -5.57 10.91 2.36
C LYS A 19 -6.70 10.09 1.76
N LEU A 20 -6.40 8.89 1.24
CA LEU A 20 -7.43 8.02 0.70
C LEU A 20 -8.38 7.51 1.78
N GLU A 21 -7.85 7.13 2.94
CA GLU A 21 -8.67 6.76 4.08
C GLU A 21 -9.63 7.90 4.49
N ALA A 22 -9.09 9.11 4.70
CA ALA A 22 -9.86 10.28 5.11
C ALA A 22 -10.95 10.68 4.11
N LEU A 23 -10.74 10.39 2.83
CA LEU A 23 -11.69 10.68 1.75
C LEU A 23 -12.63 9.51 1.43
N GLY A 24 -12.54 8.38 2.15
CA GLY A 24 -13.29 7.16 1.82
C GLY A 24 -12.95 6.59 0.44
N GLY A 25 -11.75 6.88 -0.06
CA GLY A 25 -11.28 6.48 -1.39
C GLY A 25 -10.54 5.15 -1.44
N LEU A 26 -10.38 4.46 -0.30
CA LEU A 26 -9.78 3.13 -0.27
C LEU A 26 -10.80 2.08 -0.73
N PRO A 27 -10.41 1.14 -1.62
CA PRO A 27 -11.30 0.11 -2.13
C PRO A 27 -11.44 -1.07 -1.16
N PHE A 28 -11.44 -0.80 0.14
CA PHE A 28 -11.63 -1.78 1.19
C PHE A 28 -12.98 -1.54 1.84
N ASP A 29 -13.66 -2.61 2.23
CA ASP A 29 -14.90 -2.46 3.00
C ASP A 29 -14.66 -1.74 4.33
N LYS A 30 -13.55 -2.05 5.02
CA LYS A 30 -13.11 -1.31 6.20
C LYS A 30 -11.60 -1.12 6.22
N PHE A 31 -11.20 0.13 6.37
CA PHE A 31 -9.83 0.50 6.72
C PHE A 31 -9.90 1.63 7.75
N GLN A 32 -9.41 1.37 8.95
CA GLN A 32 -9.38 2.34 10.03
C GLN A 32 -8.03 2.31 10.72
N THR A 33 -7.24 3.36 10.53
CA THR A 33 -5.96 3.57 11.21
C THR A 33 -6.20 3.91 12.67
N LEU A 34 -5.55 3.14 13.55
CA LEU A 34 -5.54 3.36 15.00
C LEU A 34 -4.21 3.97 15.47
N HIS A 35 -3.12 3.62 14.79
CA HIS A 35 -1.81 4.15 15.05
C HIS A 35 -0.97 4.18 13.77
N CYS A 36 -0.24 5.27 13.57
CA CYS A 36 0.87 5.38 12.64
C CYS A 36 1.99 6.18 13.31
N SER A 37 3.25 5.90 12.95
CA SER A 37 4.41 6.60 13.48
C SER A 37 5.17 7.26 12.34
N PRO A 38 5.62 8.53 12.46
CA PRO A 38 6.50 9.14 11.47
C PRO A 38 7.86 8.43 11.33
N LYS A 39 8.21 7.57 12.29
CA LYS A 39 9.49 6.85 12.35
C LYS A 39 9.37 5.37 11.96
N SER A 40 8.19 4.90 11.62
CA SER A 40 7.97 3.50 11.24
C SER A 40 6.91 3.40 10.15
N PRO A 41 7.14 2.63 9.08
CA PRO A 41 6.14 2.39 8.04
C PRO A 41 4.97 1.53 8.54
N VAL A 42 5.01 1.03 9.79
CA VAL A 42 3.98 0.13 10.33
C VAL A 42 2.78 0.93 10.85
N LEU A 43 1.60 0.52 10.40
CA LEU A 43 0.31 0.93 10.90
C LEU A 43 -0.28 -0.14 11.81
N VAL A 44 -1.06 0.28 12.81
CA VAL A 44 -2.04 -0.58 13.49
C VAL A 44 -3.43 -0.19 13.01
N VAL A 45 -4.20 -1.14 12.49
CA VAL A 45 -5.49 -0.86 11.86
C VAL A 45 -6.60 -1.83 12.27
N HIS A 46 -7.85 -1.42 12.04
CA HIS A 46 -8.94 -2.35 11.76
C HIS A 46 -9.08 -2.50 10.25
N PHE A 47 -9.03 -3.73 9.76
CA PHE A 47 -9.04 -4.03 8.34
C PHE A 47 -10.11 -5.06 8.00
N ARG A 48 -10.86 -4.80 6.94
CA ARG A 48 -11.70 -5.79 6.28
C ARG A 48 -11.65 -5.51 4.78
N GLU A 49 -11.19 -6.49 4.03
CA GLU A 49 -11.03 -6.34 2.58
C GLU A 49 -12.38 -6.25 1.86
N THR A 50 -13.28 -7.21 2.13
CA THR A 50 -14.59 -7.33 1.50
C THR A 50 -15.72 -7.34 2.53
N GLU A 51 -16.94 -6.96 2.14
CA GLU A 51 -18.11 -6.93 3.02
C GLU A 51 -18.37 -8.28 3.71
N THR A 52 -18.19 -9.38 2.98
CA THR A 52 -18.36 -10.76 3.47
C THR A 52 -17.15 -11.30 4.26
N GLY A 53 -16.04 -10.56 4.28
CA GLY A 53 -14.83 -10.94 4.98
C GLY A 53 -14.90 -10.73 6.49
N ASN A 54 -13.99 -11.38 7.22
CA ASN A 54 -13.82 -11.12 8.64
C ASN A 54 -13.11 -9.78 8.87
N THR A 55 -13.53 -9.04 9.88
CA THR A 55 -12.76 -7.87 10.33
C THR A 55 -11.57 -8.33 11.15
N GLU A 56 -10.37 -8.03 10.65
CA GLU A 56 -9.12 -8.16 11.38
C GLU A 56 -8.95 -6.93 12.26
N LYS A 57 -8.97 -7.12 13.58
CA LYS A 57 -8.83 -6.03 14.55
C LYS A 57 -7.39 -5.93 15.05
N TYR A 58 -6.88 -4.70 15.13
CA TYR A 58 -5.55 -4.39 15.68
C TYR A 58 -4.43 -5.10 14.90
N CYS A 59 -4.64 -5.35 13.62
CA CYS A 59 -3.62 -5.97 12.77
C CYS A 59 -2.59 -4.92 12.34
N THR A 60 -1.37 -5.40 12.13
CA THR A 60 -0.28 -4.61 11.57
C THR A 60 -0.34 -4.65 10.05
N ILE A 61 -0.16 -3.48 9.43
CA ILE A 61 0.05 -3.35 7.99
C ILE A 61 1.25 -2.44 7.78
N GLU A 62 2.16 -2.84 6.91
CA GLU A 62 3.29 -2.00 6.54
C GLU A 62 2.94 -1.12 5.34
N ALA A 63 3.28 0.16 5.40
CA ALA A 63 3.14 1.12 4.33
C ALA A 63 4.51 1.44 3.70
N GLU A 64 4.72 0.91 2.52
CA GLU A 64 5.99 1.04 1.81
C GLU A 64 5.89 2.00 0.62
N ARG A 65 7.02 2.58 0.24
CA ARG A 65 7.07 3.22 -1.09
C ARG A 65 7.00 2.16 -2.17
N LEU A 66 7.96 1.24 -2.21
CA LEU A 66 7.98 0.17 -3.20
C LEU A 66 8.13 -1.16 -2.48
N PHE A 67 7.35 -2.16 -2.89
CA PHE A 67 7.62 -3.52 -2.45
C PHE A 67 8.91 -4.02 -3.11
N THR A 68 9.93 -4.32 -2.30
CA THR A 68 11.24 -4.79 -2.76
C THR A 68 11.64 -6.08 -2.02
N ASN A 69 12.90 -6.25 -1.65
CA ASN A 69 13.39 -7.49 -1.06
C ASN A 69 13.06 -7.58 0.44
N TYR A 70 11.82 -7.97 0.71
CA TYR A 70 11.20 -8.07 2.03
C TYR A 70 12.10 -8.64 3.16
N LYS A 71 12.91 -9.67 2.89
CA LYS A 71 13.79 -10.26 3.91
C LYS A 71 15.00 -9.40 4.27
N LEU A 72 15.57 -8.68 3.30
CA LEU A 72 16.75 -7.84 3.55
C LEU A 72 16.43 -6.62 4.42
N HIS A 73 15.16 -6.25 4.51
CA HIS A 73 14.69 -5.17 5.37
C HIS A 73 14.42 -5.64 6.82
N GLY A 74 14.72 -6.90 7.15
CA GLY A 74 14.60 -7.41 8.52
C GLY A 74 13.17 -7.76 8.94
N HIS A 75 12.22 -7.79 8.02
CA HIS A 75 10.83 -8.17 8.32
C HIS A 75 10.72 -9.68 8.55
N HIS A 76 9.89 -10.03 9.54
CA HIS A 76 9.39 -11.39 9.71
C HIS A 76 7.99 -11.48 9.08
N PRO A 77 7.81 -12.21 7.96
CA PRO A 77 6.52 -12.30 7.26
C PRO A 77 5.32 -12.62 8.16
N PRO A 78 5.42 -13.48 9.20
CA PRO A 78 4.30 -13.71 10.10
C PRO A 78 3.89 -12.49 10.95
N GLN A 79 4.81 -11.55 11.21
CA GLN A 79 4.53 -10.32 11.96
C GLN A 79 3.87 -9.24 11.09
N PHE A 80 4.09 -9.32 9.78
CA PHE A 80 3.62 -8.36 8.79
C PHE A 80 3.06 -9.13 7.59
N PRO A 81 1.89 -9.77 7.73
CA PRO A 81 1.31 -10.56 6.63
C PRO A 81 0.65 -9.68 5.56
N LYS A 82 0.72 -8.34 5.70
CA LYS A 82 0.09 -7.37 4.80
C LYS A 82 0.98 -6.16 4.59
N VAL A 83 1.11 -5.79 3.32
CA VAL A 83 1.83 -4.59 2.88
C VAL A 83 0.92 -3.77 1.97
N ILE A 84 0.86 -2.47 2.20
CA ILE A 84 0.32 -1.50 1.25
C ILE A 84 1.52 -0.73 0.69
N CYS A 85 1.68 -0.68 -0.61
CA CYS A 85 2.78 0.05 -1.22
C CYS A 85 2.35 0.82 -2.46
N TRP A 86 3.17 1.76 -2.93
CA TRP A 86 2.86 2.47 -4.16
C TRP A 86 2.84 1.51 -5.36
N ASP A 87 3.92 0.74 -5.54
CA ASP A 87 4.12 -0.21 -6.64
C ASP A 87 5.26 -1.21 -6.29
N PHE A 88 5.61 -2.09 -7.23
CA PHE A 88 6.79 -2.95 -7.12
C PHE A 88 8.09 -2.21 -7.46
N GLY A 89 9.16 -2.55 -6.75
CA GLY A 89 10.51 -2.15 -7.11
C GLY A 89 11.20 -3.13 -8.06
N LYS A 90 12.37 -2.73 -8.57
CA LYS A 90 13.15 -3.53 -9.55
C LYS A 90 13.77 -4.80 -8.97
N SER A 91 13.82 -4.93 -7.64
CA SER A 91 14.58 -5.95 -6.91
C SER A 91 13.70 -6.93 -6.13
N VAL A 92 12.46 -7.16 -6.57
CA VAL A 92 11.59 -8.18 -5.99
C VAL A 92 12.21 -9.56 -6.25
N LYS A 93 12.62 -10.25 -5.18
CA LYS A 93 13.28 -11.57 -5.22
C LYS A 93 12.43 -12.69 -4.61
N VAL A 94 11.12 -12.47 -4.52
CA VAL A 94 10.15 -13.44 -3.99
C VAL A 94 9.15 -13.79 -5.08
N ARG A 95 8.57 -14.99 -4.98
CA ARG A 95 7.51 -15.40 -5.91
C ARG A 95 6.28 -14.53 -5.68
N ILE A 96 5.81 -13.88 -6.74
CA ILE A 96 4.59 -13.09 -6.76
C ILE A 96 3.51 -13.89 -7.47
N GLU A 97 2.33 -13.96 -6.86
CA GLU A 97 1.13 -14.54 -7.43
C GLU A 97 0.12 -13.44 -7.73
N GLU A 98 -0.45 -13.55 -8.92
CA GLU A 98 -1.50 -12.69 -9.42
C GLU A 98 -2.84 -13.00 -8.72
N THR A 99 -3.71 -11.99 -8.65
CA THR A 99 -5.08 -12.15 -8.17
C THR A 99 -6.06 -11.52 -9.16
N ASP A 100 -7.34 -11.83 -9.04
CA ASP A 100 -8.38 -11.21 -9.88
C ASP A 100 -8.56 -9.71 -9.61
N ILE A 101 -7.99 -9.20 -8.52
CA ILE A 101 -8.02 -7.80 -8.14
C ILE A 101 -6.73 -7.12 -8.61
N LYS A 102 -6.84 -6.18 -9.55
CA LYS A 102 -5.69 -5.52 -10.20
C LYS A 102 -4.68 -4.91 -9.23
N TYR A 103 -5.15 -4.35 -8.12
CA TYR A 103 -4.30 -3.71 -7.11
C TYR A 103 -3.87 -4.67 -6.00
N LYS A 104 -4.17 -5.97 -6.08
CA LYS A 104 -3.80 -6.96 -5.07
C LYS A 104 -2.91 -8.03 -5.67
N LYS A 105 -1.88 -8.39 -4.92
CA LYS A 105 -0.92 -9.46 -5.25
C LYS A 105 -0.61 -10.26 -3.99
N LYS A 106 -0.02 -11.43 -4.15
CA LYS A 106 0.45 -12.26 -3.03
C LYS A 106 1.93 -12.55 -3.21
N ALA A 107 2.74 -12.33 -2.17
CA ALA A 107 4.12 -12.79 -2.13
C ALA A 107 4.21 -14.06 -1.29
N ILE A 108 4.91 -15.07 -1.78
CA ILE A 108 5.22 -16.28 -0.99
C ILE A 108 6.65 -16.17 -0.46
N ILE A 109 6.77 -16.09 0.87
CA ILE A 109 8.03 -15.87 1.58
C ILE A 109 8.12 -16.88 2.72
N ASP A 110 9.04 -17.84 2.63
CA ASP A 110 9.22 -18.90 3.65
C ASP A 110 7.90 -19.59 4.03
N SER A 111 7.13 -19.99 3.02
CA SER A 111 5.80 -20.59 3.16
C SER A 111 4.73 -19.70 3.81
N THR A 112 5.04 -18.43 4.07
CA THR A 112 4.07 -17.41 4.51
C THR A 112 3.56 -16.65 3.30
N GLU A 113 2.25 -16.52 3.20
CA GLU A 113 1.60 -15.62 2.23
C GLU A 113 1.57 -14.20 2.80
N VAL A 114 2.13 -13.25 2.05
CA VAL A 114 2.04 -11.82 2.35
C VAL A 114 1.14 -11.18 1.29
N ALA A 115 0.03 -10.60 1.74
CA ALA A 115 -0.88 -9.86 0.85
C ALA A 115 -0.32 -8.46 0.57
N MET A 116 -0.26 -8.07 -0.69
CA MET A 116 0.24 -6.76 -1.12
C MET A 116 -0.87 -5.98 -1.82
N TYR A 117 -1.06 -4.74 -1.42
CA TYR A 117 -2.02 -3.82 -2.05
C TYR A 117 -1.27 -2.62 -2.66
N LEU A 118 -1.45 -2.43 -3.96
CA LEU A 118 -0.71 -1.46 -4.78
C LEU A 118 -1.54 -0.19 -4.97
N LEU A 119 -1.21 0.88 -4.24
CA LEU A 119 -1.91 2.16 -4.27
C LEU A 119 -2.03 2.71 -5.70
N LYS A 120 -0.97 2.63 -6.50
CA LYS A 120 -0.96 3.13 -7.89
C LYS A 120 -2.05 2.51 -8.77
N HIS A 121 -2.50 1.30 -8.44
CA HIS A 121 -3.49 0.56 -9.21
C HIS A 121 -4.90 0.59 -8.60
N MET A 122 -5.08 1.25 -7.45
CA MET A 122 -6.40 1.38 -6.84
C MET A 122 -7.34 2.24 -7.70
N PRO A 123 -8.65 1.94 -7.70
CA PRO A 123 -9.64 2.72 -8.43
C PRO A 123 -9.57 4.22 -8.10
N GLY A 124 -9.64 5.06 -9.12
CA GLY A 124 -9.67 6.52 -8.95
C GLY A 124 -8.32 7.17 -8.65
N ILE A 125 -7.22 6.43 -8.50
CA ILE A 125 -5.87 7.00 -8.42
C ILE A 125 -5.39 7.40 -9.81
N LYS A 126 -4.96 8.66 -9.95
CA LYS A 126 -4.35 9.19 -11.16
C LYS A 126 -3.15 10.05 -10.77
N VAL A 127 -2.03 9.82 -11.43
CA VAL A 127 -0.84 10.68 -11.31
C VAL A 127 -0.80 11.59 -12.53
N LEU A 128 -0.64 12.90 -12.31
CA LEU A 128 -0.38 13.83 -13.38
C LEU A 128 1.04 13.63 -13.91
N THR A 129 1.18 13.59 -15.23
CA THR A 129 2.48 13.67 -15.88
C THR A 129 3.04 15.07 -15.69
N LYS A 130 4.38 15.22 -15.76
CA LYS A 130 5.06 16.51 -15.69
C LYS A 130 4.46 17.54 -16.65
N ASP A 131 4.24 17.13 -17.89
CA ASP A 131 3.61 17.97 -18.93
C ASP A 131 2.23 18.49 -18.51
N ARG A 132 1.42 17.66 -17.83
CA ARG A 132 0.10 18.06 -17.33
C ARG A 132 0.15 18.93 -16.07
N LEU A 133 1.27 18.94 -15.35
CA LEU A 133 1.51 19.87 -14.24
C LEU A 133 1.89 21.25 -14.79
N GLU A 134 2.77 21.27 -15.80
CA GLU A 134 3.20 22.48 -16.50
C GLU A 134 2.01 23.16 -17.20
N GLU A 135 1.15 22.40 -17.90
CA GLU A 135 -0.11 22.90 -18.50
C GLU A 135 -1.06 23.55 -17.47
N ARG A 136 -0.94 23.18 -16.20
CA ARG A 136 -1.80 23.68 -15.10
C ARG A 136 -1.13 24.76 -14.25
N GLY A 137 0.11 25.15 -14.56
CA GLY A 137 0.88 26.12 -13.79
C GLY A 137 1.20 25.67 -12.36
N LEU A 138 1.30 24.35 -12.13
CA LEU A 138 1.60 23.75 -10.82
C LEU A 138 3.08 23.33 -10.69
N MET A 139 3.86 23.53 -11.75
CA MET A 139 5.33 23.49 -11.84
C MET A 139 5.76 24.64 -12.76
#